data_AF-A0A949LZZ9-F1
#
_entry.id   AF-A0A949LZZ9-F1
#
_cell.length_a   1.000
_cell.length_b   1.000
_cell.length_c   1.000
_cell.angle_alpha   90.00
_cell.angle_beta   90.00
_cell.angle_gamma   90.00
#
_symmetry.space_group_name_H-M   'P 1'
#
loop_
_entity.id
_entity.type
_entity.pdbx_description
1 polymer ?
#
loop_
_entity_poly.entity_id
_entity_poly.type
_entity_poly.pdbx_seq_one_letter_code
_entity_poly.pdbx_strand_id
1 'polypeptide(L)'
;MSHPRKLLLSIAGLMALLVALFPMLPSGAVSVPPPTMSFALDGNFGSSTGGATLTPVANCPQASGTPCNSSTGWGSDLEGDYWTWRSTASVGGGLRLTSSAPVGSTYTMAIKFSFSSVSQSATGYSKIIDYVNRTTDDGFYFQNGKLKFYPGGTTSASTYAANRVLDL
;
A
#
# COMPACT_ATOMS: atom_id res chain seq x y z
N MET A 1 -72.28 59.71 11.25
CA MET A 1 -72.01 59.20 9.90
C MET A 1 -71.07 58.02 10.00
N SER A 2 -71.65 56.82 10.06
CA SER A 2 -70.97 55.53 9.88
C SER A 2 -71.15 55.10 8.43
N HIS A 3 -70.21 54.35 7.85
CA HIS A 3 -70.33 53.44 6.69
C HIS A 3 -68.96 52.67 6.50
N PRO A 4 -68.89 51.53 5.79
CA PRO A 4 -68.57 50.24 6.42
C PRO A 4 -67.49 49.36 5.72
N ARG A 5 -67.12 48.26 6.43
CA ARG A 5 -66.74 46.89 5.99
C ARG A 5 -65.74 46.62 4.83
N LYS A 6 -64.68 45.90 5.24
CA LYS A 6 -64.07 44.65 4.67
C LYS A 6 -63.32 44.71 3.32
N LEU A 7 -62.01 44.45 3.39
CA LEU A 7 -61.34 43.55 2.43
C LEU A 7 -60.25 42.74 3.17
N LEU A 8 -60.32 41.41 3.06
CA LEU A 8 -59.31 40.44 3.48
C LEU A 8 -58.20 40.33 2.42
N LEU A 9 -56.96 40.01 2.85
CA LEU A 9 -56.00 39.00 2.31
C LEU A 9 -54.58 39.40 2.78
N SER A 10 -54.04 38.73 3.80
CA SER A 10 -53.13 37.56 3.70
C SER A 10 -51.73 37.88 3.17
N ILE A 11 -50.77 38.09 4.06
CA ILE A 11 -49.39 37.62 3.85
C ILE A 11 -48.90 37.05 5.19
N ALA A 12 -48.95 35.72 5.28
CA ALA A 12 -48.24 34.95 6.28
C ALA A 12 -46.74 35.01 5.99
N GLY A 13 -45.91 35.08 7.03
CA GLY A 13 -44.49 34.78 6.90
C GLY A 13 -43.61 35.61 7.81
N LEU A 14 -43.37 35.12 9.02
CA LEU A 14 -42.00 34.84 9.50
C LEU A 14 -42.09 34.13 10.86
N MET A 15 -42.29 32.82 10.81
CA MET A 15 -41.88 31.94 11.91
C MET A 15 -40.35 31.92 11.88
N ALA A 16 -39.73 32.65 12.80
CA ALA A 16 -38.29 32.63 13.00
C ALA A 16 -37.88 31.26 13.57
N LEU A 17 -37.51 30.35 12.67
CA LEU A 17 -36.86 29.10 13.01
C LEU A 17 -35.42 29.43 13.46
N LEU A 18 -35.23 29.54 14.78
CA LEU A 18 -33.91 29.61 15.41
C LEU A 18 -33.23 28.23 15.22
N VAL A 19 -32.60 28.03 14.08
CA VAL A 19 -31.68 26.91 13.88
C VAL A 19 -30.42 27.24 14.67
N ALA A 20 -30.22 26.52 15.77
CA ALA A 20 -29.00 26.57 16.56
C ALA A 20 -27.79 26.29 15.65
N LEU A 21 -27.02 27.33 15.33
CA LEU A 21 -25.65 27.19 14.84
C LEU A 21 -24.79 26.67 16.00
N PHE A 22 -24.76 25.36 16.17
CA PHE A 22 -23.60 24.73 16.78
C PHE A 22 -22.48 24.77 15.73
N PRO A 23 -21.34 25.44 15.96
CA PRO A 23 -20.18 25.22 15.12
C PRO A 23 -19.78 23.76 15.30
N MET A 24 -20.08 22.93 14.30
CA MET A 24 -19.38 21.67 14.13
C MET A 24 -17.91 22.02 13.96
N LEU A 25 -17.14 21.93 15.05
CA LEU A 25 -15.69 21.93 14.97
C LEU A 25 -15.31 20.79 14.02
N PRO A 26 -14.51 21.04 12.96
CA PRO A 26 -14.05 19.96 12.12
C PRO A 26 -13.33 18.95 13.01
N SER A 27 -13.81 17.70 12.99
CA SER A 27 -13.13 16.57 13.60
C SER A 27 -11.69 16.59 13.08
N GLY A 28 -10.74 16.87 13.97
CA GLY A 28 -9.34 17.00 13.60
C GLY A 28 -8.90 15.76 12.84
N ALA A 29 -8.27 15.96 11.69
CA ALA A 29 -7.65 14.87 10.96
C ALA A 29 -6.66 14.18 11.91
N VAL A 30 -6.86 12.89 12.15
CA VAL A 30 -5.89 12.08 12.91
C VAL A 30 -4.59 12.12 12.09
N SER A 31 -3.55 12.76 12.61
CA SER A 31 -2.27 12.81 11.90
C SER A 31 -1.72 11.38 11.84
N VAL A 32 -1.58 10.83 10.64
CA VAL A 32 -0.87 9.56 10.44
C VAL A 32 0.58 9.81 10.84
N PRO A 33 1.16 9.05 11.77
CA PRO A 33 2.56 9.19 12.13
C PRO A 33 3.42 9.06 10.86
N PRO A 34 4.45 9.90 10.68
CA PRO A 34 5.35 9.75 9.55
C PRO A 34 6.02 8.37 9.61
N PRO A 35 6.29 7.75 8.44
CA PRO A 35 6.94 6.45 8.42
C PRO A 35 8.35 6.54 9.01
N THR A 36 8.76 5.54 9.78
CA THR A 36 10.13 5.45 10.32
C THR A 36 11.17 5.28 9.22
N MET A 37 10.79 4.60 8.14
CA MET A 37 11.61 4.34 6.96
C MET A 37 10.79 4.60 5.71
N SER A 38 11.31 5.38 4.78
CA SER A 38 10.68 5.62 3.48
C SER A 38 11.71 5.56 2.36
N PHE A 39 11.33 4.98 1.22
CA PHE A 39 12.15 4.80 0.03
C PHE A 39 11.30 5.10 -1.19
N ALA A 40 11.72 6.05 -2.02
CA ALA A 40 11.00 6.45 -3.23
C ALA A 40 11.42 5.67 -4.48
N LEU A 41 12.63 5.09 -4.48
CA LEU A 41 13.23 4.38 -5.63
C LEU A 41 13.43 5.27 -6.87
N ASP A 42 13.67 6.57 -6.66
CA ASP A 42 14.04 7.54 -7.70
C ASP A 42 15.54 7.44 -8.05
N GLY A 43 15.93 6.31 -8.64
CA GLY A 43 17.32 6.05 -9.08
C GLY A 43 18.31 5.72 -7.96
N ASN A 44 17.86 5.61 -6.71
CA ASN A 44 18.71 5.27 -5.56
C ASN A 44 17.97 4.44 -4.49
N PHE A 45 18.74 3.84 -3.58
CA PHE A 45 18.23 3.01 -2.49
C PHE A 45 18.31 3.69 -1.11
N GLY A 46 18.57 4.99 -1.09
CA GLY A 46 18.66 5.77 0.13
C GLY A 46 17.28 5.94 0.76
N SER A 47 17.23 5.86 2.09
CA SER A 47 16.01 6.22 2.80
C SER A 47 15.88 7.74 2.88
N SER A 48 14.68 8.28 2.65
CA SER A 48 14.37 9.69 2.83
C SER A 48 14.31 10.11 4.31
N THR A 49 14.17 9.15 5.23
CA THR A 49 14.14 9.39 6.69
C THR A 49 15.45 9.01 7.39
N GLY A 50 16.40 8.39 6.67
CA GLY A 50 17.68 7.94 7.21
C GLY A 50 17.62 6.63 8.01
N GLY A 51 18.77 6.13 8.46
CA GLY A 51 18.87 4.96 9.37
C GLY A 51 18.55 3.59 8.77
N ALA A 52 18.22 3.53 7.48
CA ALA A 52 17.96 2.29 6.76
C ALA A 52 18.44 2.37 5.30
N THR A 53 18.70 1.21 4.71
CA THR A 53 19.16 1.09 3.32
C THR A 53 18.51 -0.12 2.68
N LEU A 54 18.06 0.04 1.43
CA LEU A 54 17.72 -1.08 0.57
C LEU A 54 18.98 -1.52 -0.16
N THR A 55 19.25 -2.82 -0.18
CA THR A 55 20.38 -3.37 -0.92
C THR A 55 19.89 -4.46 -1.86
N PRO A 56 20.19 -4.39 -3.17
CA PRO A 56 19.95 -5.50 -4.07
C PRO A 56 20.57 -6.78 -3.52
N VAL A 57 19.80 -7.87 -3.55
CA VAL A 57 20.40 -9.18 -3.27
C VAL A 57 21.46 -9.50 -4.34
N ALA A 58 22.39 -10.40 -4.00
CA ALA A 58 23.54 -10.73 -4.84
C ALA A 58 23.15 -11.13 -6.27
N ASN A 59 24.06 -10.93 -7.23
CA ASN A 59 23.82 -11.35 -8.61
C ASN A 59 24.07 -12.84 -8.80
N CYS A 60 23.21 -13.52 -9.55
CA CYS A 60 23.43 -14.90 -9.99
C CYS A 60 23.09 -15.06 -11.48
N PRO A 61 24.06 -15.45 -12.33
CA PRO A 61 23.78 -15.69 -13.74
C PRO A 61 23.02 -17.00 -13.98
N GLN A 62 22.96 -17.90 -13.00
CA GLN A 62 22.32 -19.22 -13.08
C GLN A 62 21.42 -19.48 -11.87
N ALA A 63 20.52 -20.46 -12.01
CA ALA A 63 19.63 -20.87 -10.95
C ALA A 63 20.42 -21.27 -9.69
N SER A 64 20.07 -20.66 -8.56
CA SER A 64 20.67 -20.89 -7.25
C SER A 64 19.60 -21.31 -6.25
N GLY A 65 19.99 -22.07 -5.23
CA GLY A 65 19.17 -22.29 -4.03
C GLY A 65 19.15 -21.09 -3.08
N THR A 66 19.97 -20.07 -3.34
CA THR A 66 20.03 -18.81 -2.58
C THR A 66 19.39 -17.65 -3.36
N PRO A 67 18.80 -16.64 -2.70
CA PRO A 67 18.18 -15.54 -3.42
C PRO A 67 19.18 -14.67 -4.13
N CYS A 68 18.83 -14.30 -5.35
CA CYS A 68 19.71 -13.52 -6.20
C CYS A 68 18.96 -12.89 -7.36
N ASN A 69 19.56 -11.84 -7.92
CA ASN A 69 19.07 -11.14 -9.10
C ASN A 69 19.86 -11.61 -10.33
N SER A 70 19.17 -12.06 -11.37
CA SER A 70 19.79 -12.37 -12.66
C SER A 70 19.91 -11.13 -13.53
N SER A 71 19.02 -10.16 -13.35
CA SER A 71 19.11 -8.83 -13.95
C SER A 71 18.44 -7.80 -13.07
N THR A 72 18.92 -6.55 -13.11
CA THR A 72 18.34 -5.42 -12.38
C THR A 72 18.35 -4.18 -13.27
N GLY A 73 17.46 -3.22 -13.03
CA GLY A 73 17.50 -1.95 -13.75
C GLY A 73 16.58 -0.90 -13.16
N TRP A 74 16.87 0.36 -13.45
CA TRP A 74 15.98 1.49 -13.18
C TRP A 74 15.05 1.71 -14.37
N GLY A 75 13.83 2.16 -14.08
CA GLY A 75 12.85 2.54 -15.09
C GLY A 75 11.91 3.62 -14.56
N SER A 76 11.05 4.09 -15.45
CA SER A 76 10.05 5.12 -15.17
C SER A 76 8.79 4.83 -16.00
N ASP A 77 7.61 5.00 -15.42
CA ASP A 77 6.33 4.94 -16.13
C ASP A 77 5.37 6.05 -15.64
N LEU A 78 4.07 5.91 -15.91
CA LEU A 78 3.06 6.90 -15.51
C LEU A 78 2.81 6.93 -13.99
N GLU A 79 3.27 5.92 -13.25
CA GLU A 79 3.12 5.80 -11.79
C GLU A 79 4.36 6.31 -11.05
N GLY A 80 5.49 6.47 -11.74
CA GLY A 80 6.72 7.07 -11.22
C GLY A 80 7.99 6.32 -11.62
N ASP A 81 9.08 6.66 -10.95
CA ASP A 81 10.35 5.94 -11.07
C ASP A 81 10.31 4.64 -10.25
N TYR A 82 11.00 3.61 -10.74
CA TYR A 82 11.01 2.31 -10.09
C TYR A 82 12.32 1.55 -10.32
N TRP A 83 12.54 0.58 -9.45
CA TRP A 83 13.58 -0.42 -9.62
C TRP A 83 12.98 -1.78 -10.00
N THR A 84 13.61 -2.45 -10.95
CA THR A 84 13.22 -3.79 -11.43
C THR A 84 14.26 -4.83 -11.12
N TRP A 85 13.80 -6.06 -10.96
CA TRP A 85 14.66 -7.23 -10.94
C TRP A 85 14.02 -8.40 -11.67
N ARG A 86 14.88 -9.32 -12.09
CA ARG A 86 14.51 -10.70 -12.43
C ARG A 86 15.37 -11.63 -11.59
N SER A 87 14.84 -12.81 -11.32
CA SER A 87 15.57 -13.87 -10.64
C SER A 87 15.40 -15.18 -11.39
N THR A 88 16.46 -15.98 -11.39
CA THR A 88 16.46 -17.38 -11.84
C THR A 88 16.53 -18.35 -10.66
N ALA A 89 16.67 -17.86 -9.43
CA ALA A 89 16.65 -18.67 -8.22
C ALA A 89 15.22 -19.11 -7.88
N SER A 90 15.09 -20.36 -7.40
CA SER A 90 13.81 -20.91 -6.96
C SER A 90 13.21 -20.16 -5.77
N VAL A 91 14.07 -19.54 -4.97
CA VAL A 91 13.72 -18.72 -3.80
C VAL A 91 13.60 -17.22 -4.13
N GLY A 92 13.70 -16.84 -5.40
CA GLY A 92 13.51 -15.48 -5.90
C GLY A 92 14.71 -14.53 -5.71
N GLY A 93 14.43 -13.24 -5.77
CA GLY A 93 15.41 -12.15 -5.68
C GLY A 93 14.78 -10.87 -5.12
N GLY A 94 15.35 -9.72 -5.44
CA GLY A 94 14.82 -8.41 -5.09
C GLY A 94 15.77 -7.58 -4.24
N LEU A 95 15.21 -6.93 -3.22
CA LEU A 95 15.91 -6.04 -2.29
C LEU A 95 15.88 -6.62 -0.88
N ARG A 96 16.92 -6.32 -0.10
CA ARG A 96 16.98 -6.53 1.33
C ARG A 96 16.94 -5.19 2.05
N LEU A 97 16.01 -5.03 2.98
CA LEU A 97 16.00 -3.93 3.93
C LEU A 97 16.99 -4.24 5.06
N THR A 98 17.92 -3.31 5.30
CA THR A 98 18.77 -3.30 6.49
C THR A 98 18.54 -1.99 7.22
N SER A 99 18.26 -2.06 8.52
CA SER A 99 17.98 -0.89 9.36
C SER A 99 18.78 -0.99 10.65
N SER A 100 19.34 0.13 11.10
CA SER A 100 19.91 0.23 12.45
C SER A 100 18.83 0.52 13.50
N ALA A 101 17.67 1.04 13.09
CA ALA A 101 16.51 1.21 13.94
C ALA A 101 15.70 -0.10 14.00
N PRO A 102 15.30 -0.58 15.20
CA PRO A 102 14.47 -1.78 15.30
C PRO A 102 13.10 -1.53 14.65
N VAL A 103 12.66 -2.47 13.82
CA VAL A 103 11.25 -2.57 13.44
C VAL A 103 10.53 -3.08 14.69
N GLY A 104 9.77 -2.20 15.35
CA GLY A 104 9.12 -2.51 16.63
C GLY A 104 8.20 -3.74 16.53
N SER A 105 7.72 -4.23 17.68
CA SER A 105 6.80 -5.38 17.76
C SER A 105 5.47 -5.17 17.03
N THR A 106 5.15 -3.91 16.70
CA THR A 106 4.01 -3.52 15.89
C THR A 106 4.50 -2.51 14.86
N TYR A 107 4.17 -2.77 13.60
CA TYR A 107 4.56 -1.91 12.50
C TYR A 107 3.51 -1.96 11.40
N THR A 108 3.56 -0.96 10.53
CA THR A 108 2.79 -0.91 9.28
C THR A 108 3.78 -0.71 8.15
N MET A 109 3.57 -1.42 7.04
CA MET A 109 4.31 -1.23 5.81
C MET A 109 3.31 -0.78 4.75
N ALA A 110 3.68 0.25 3.99
CA ALA A 110 3.04 0.59 2.73
C ALA A 110 4.01 0.27 1.60
N ILE A 111 3.58 -0.47 0.59
CA ILE A 111 4.47 -0.90 -0.51
C ILE A 111 3.74 -0.81 -1.85
N LYS A 112 4.41 -0.20 -2.83
CA LYS A 112 4.02 -0.23 -4.25
C LYS A 112 4.89 -1.19 -5.04
N PHE A 113 4.27 -2.09 -5.79
CA PHE A 113 4.99 -3.04 -6.66
C PHE A 113 4.11 -3.56 -7.80
N SER A 114 4.74 -4.16 -8.80
CA SER A 114 4.06 -4.94 -9.84
C SER A 114 4.84 -6.22 -10.14
N PHE A 115 4.14 -7.25 -10.60
CA PHE A 115 4.76 -8.50 -11.04
C PHE A 115 4.35 -8.80 -12.49
N SER A 116 5.30 -9.27 -13.30
CA SER A 116 5.01 -9.73 -14.65
C SER A 116 4.19 -11.03 -14.69
N SER A 117 4.12 -11.74 -13.57
CA SER A 117 3.27 -12.90 -13.35
C SER A 117 2.86 -12.94 -11.88
N VAL A 118 1.55 -13.03 -11.64
CA VAL A 118 0.99 -13.39 -10.33
C VAL A 118 0.53 -14.84 -10.45
N SER A 119 0.88 -15.70 -9.50
CA SER A 119 0.50 -17.11 -9.59
C SER A 119 -1.02 -17.26 -9.75
N GLN A 120 -1.47 -17.68 -10.94
CA GLN A 120 -2.88 -17.98 -11.23
C GLN A 120 -3.23 -19.45 -10.95
N SER A 121 -2.27 -20.24 -10.45
CA SER A 121 -2.51 -21.63 -10.05
C SER A 121 -2.89 -21.70 -8.58
N ALA A 122 -3.80 -22.61 -8.24
CA ALA A 122 -4.14 -22.93 -6.85
C ALA A 122 -2.95 -23.55 -6.08
N THR A 123 -1.99 -24.17 -6.76
CA THR A 123 -0.81 -24.81 -6.15
C THR A 123 0.45 -23.97 -6.25
N GLY A 124 0.44 -22.90 -7.05
CA GLY A 124 1.59 -22.02 -7.24
C GLY A 124 1.57 -20.84 -6.28
N TYR A 125 2.76 -20.40 -5.84
CA TYR A 125 2.93 -19.25 -4.95
C TYR A 125 3.96 -18.29 -5.52
N SER A 126 3.65 -17.00 -5.51
CA SER A 126 4.63 -15.93 -5.78
C SER A 126 4.81 -15.12 -4.51
N LYS A 127 5.94 -15.32 -3.81
CA LYS A 127 6.24 -14.61 -2.56
C LYS A 127 6.58 -13.14 -2.86
N ILE A 128 6.00 -12.25 -2.08
CA ILE A 128 6.14 -10.80 -2.18
C ILE A 128 7.02 -10.30 -1.02
N ILE A 129 6.73 -10.77 0.20
CA ILE A 129 7.50 -10.45 1.41
C ILE A 129 7.76 -11.74 2.17
N ASP A 130 9.01 -11.95 2.57
CA ASP A 130 9.42 -12.99 3.51
C ASP A 130 9.54 -12.38 4.91
N TYR A 131 8.88 -12.96 5.91
CA TYR A 131 8.88 -12.38 7.25
C TYR A 131 10.04 -12.83 8.14
N VAL A 132 10.77 -13.88 7.75
CA VAL A 132 11.69 -14.57 8.65
C VAL A 132 13.06 -14.71 8.00
N ASN A 133 13.31 -15.84 7.35
CA ASN A 133 14.63 -16.23 6.86
C ASN A 133 14.56 -17.05 5.57
N ARG A 134 13.37 -17.17 4.97
CA ARG A 134 13.05 -17.94 3.76
C ARG A 134 13.07 -19.46 3.93
N THR A 135 13.26 -19.98 5.15
CA THR A 135 13.17 -21.42 5.42
C THR A 135 11.75 -21.84 5.85
N THR A 136 10.89 -20.87 6.17
CA THR A 136 9.47 -21.08 6.45
C THR A 136 8.61 -20.45 5.36
N ASP A 137 7.37 -20.92 5.27
CA ASP A 137 6.37 -20.36 4.37
C ASP A 137 5.74 -19.08 4.95
N ASP A 138 6.31 -18.48 5.98
CA ASP A 138 5.76 -17.27 6.60
C ASP A 138 6.01 -16.07 5.70
N GLY A 139 4.92 -15.45 5.25
CA GLY A 139 5.05 -14.37 4.30
C GLY A 139 3.74 -13.90 3.70
N PHE A 140 3.93 -13.03 2.72
CA PHE A 140 2.91 -12.42 1.90
C PHE A 140 3.04 -12.91 0.46
N TYR A 141 1.97 -13.45 -0.12
CA TYR A 141 2.01 -14.16 -1.40
C TYR A 141 0.87 -13.79 -2.34
N PHE A 142 1.09 -14.00 -3.64
CA PHE A 142 0.02 -14.33 -4.58
C PHE A 142 -0.20 -15.85 -4.65
N GLN A 143 -1.46 -16.26 -4.54
CA GLN A 143 -1.94 -17.61 -4.84
C GLN A 143 -3.30 -17.50 -5.55
N ASN A 144 -3.45 -18.13 -6.72
CA ASN A 144 -4.64 -18.04 -7.55
C ASN A 144 -5.09 -16.58 -7.82
N GLY A 145 -4.13 -15.70 -8.07
CA GLY A 145 -4.33 -14.26 -8.26
C GLY A 145 -4.75 -13.49 -7.01
N LYS A 146 -4.83 -14.12 -5.84
CA LYS A 146 -5.26 -13.49 -4.58
C LYS A 146 -4.09 -13.29 -3.65
N LEU A 147 -4.18 -12.27 -2.81
CA LEU A 147 -3.23 -12.03 -1.74
C LEU A 147 -3.49 -12.99 -0.59
N LYS A 148 -2.43 -13.60 -0.07
CA LYS A 148 -2.49 -14.52 1.06
C LYS A 148 -1.44 -14.19 2.10
N PHE A 149 -1.88 -14.15 3.35
CA PHE A 149 -1.04 -13.95 4.53
C PHE A 149 -0.89 -15.30 5.23
N TYR A 150 0.31 -15.87 5.19
CA TYR A 150 0.63 -17.12 5.86
C TYR A 150 1.57 -16.85 7.05
N PRO A 151 1.36 -17.49 8.22
CA PRO A 151 0.46 -18.61 8.51
C PRO A 151 -0.97 -18.21 8.89
N GLY A 152 -1.29 -16.91 8.95
CA GLY A 152 -2.60 -16.39 9.42
C GLY A 152 -3.83 -16.79 8.58
N GLY A 153 -3.69 -17.64 7.56
CA GLY A 153 -4.77 -18.25 6.77
C GLY A 153 -5.62 -17.27 5.95
N THR A 154 -5.35 -15.97 6.05
CA THR A 154 -6.20 -14.92 5.49
C THR A 154 -5.91 -14.74 4.01
N THR A 155 -6.96 -14.72 3.20
CA THR A 155 -6.90 -14.53 1.75
C THR A 155 -7.77 -13.33 1.37
N SER A 156 -7.30 -12.48 0.47
CA SER A 156 -8.08 -11.35 -0.03
C SER A 156 -9.35 -11.80 -0.74
N ALA A 157 -10.42 -11.02 -0.63
CA ALA A 157 -11.61 -11.21 -1.46
C ALA A 157 -11.30 -10.93 -2.94
N SER A 158 -10.52 -9.88 -3.19
CA SER A 158 -10.11 -9.41 -4.51
C SER A 158 -9.10 -10.34 -5.20
N THR A 159 -9.19 -10.38 -6.53
CA THR A 159 -8.21 -11.00 -7.42
C THR A 159 -7.43 -9.90 -8.15
N TYR A 160 -6.14 -10.12 -8.31
CA TYR A 160 -5.18 -9.20 -8.92
C TYR A 160 -4.67 -9.79 -10.23
N ALA A 161 -4.33 -8.91 -11.17
CA ALA A 161 -3.80 -9.27 -12.48
C ALA A 161 -2.30 -8.97 -12.56
N ALA A 162 -1.59 -9.71 -13.41
CA ALA A 162 -0.20 -9.41 -13.74
C ALA A 162 -0.07 -8.03 -14.40
N ASN A 163 1.11 -7.42 -14.27
CA ASN A 163 1.46 -6.11 -14.82
C ASN A 163 0.53 -4.97 -14.38
N ARG A 164 -0.03 -5.07 -13.17
CA ARG A 164 -0.76 -3.99 -12.52
C ARG A 164 -0.02 -3.58 -11.26
N VAL A 165 0.03 -2.28 -11.00
CA VAL A 165 0.56 -1.75 -9.74
C VAL A 165 -0.41 -2.10 -8.62
N LEU A 166 0.13 -2.65 -7.55
CA LEU A 166 -0.55 -2.81 -6.29
C LEU A 166 -0.02 -1.74 -5.33
N ASP A 167 -0.94 -1.09 -4.64
CA ASP A 167 -0.67 -0.15 -3.56
C ASP A 167 -1.37 -0.70 -2.32
N LEU A 168 -0.58 -1.13 -1.34
CA LEU A 168 -1.01 -1.89 -0.15
C LEU A 168 -0.55 -1.21 1.12
#